data_AF-A0A3B4GCP3-F1
#
_entry.id   AF-A0A3B4GCP3-F1
#
_cell.length_a   1.000
_cell.length_b   1.000
_cell.length_c   1.000
_cell.angle_alpha   90.00
_cell.angle_beta   90.00
_cell.angle_gamma   90.00
#
_symmetry.space_group_name_H-M   'P 1'
#
loop_
_entity.id
_entity.type
_entity.pdbx_description
1 polymer ?
#
loop_
_entity_poly.entity_id
_entity_poly.type
_entity_poly.pdbx_seq_one_letter_code
_entity_poly.pdbx_strand_id
1 'polypeptide(L)'
;MTRDKITRSFQLHYKIKMLLKISNSSCCPTCFLQLVLPPVSTVMAGLLKRALRLRTALRCLCDYNMLSRSTATLSPVDFHSPFLTCSSEQVLASTRKLHAGADGSKVSPSAAPERLPFCRVTEEDLAFFRKILAGRTIVDPDLVEPSNVDWLKSVRGSSEVLLRPQTTEEVSQILSYCNSRNLAVNPQGGNTGLVGGSVPVYDEIILSTSLMNKILNFDSISGVLTCQAGCVLENLSFYLEERDYIMPLDLGAKGSCQIGGNVATNAGGLRLLRYGSLHGTVLGLELVLADGQVLDCLSTLRKDNTGYDLKQLFIGSEGTLGVITAVSILCPRKPKSVNVVFLGCETFEQLLKTFQLCKGMLGEILSAFEFLDSECMRLLNTHLKLPNPISDCPFYIVIETSGSDPTHDAQKLHNFLEEAMTSSLVSDGTVATEEAKIKALWSLRERVTEALTHDGFTYKYDISLPVERIYQLVTDMRKHLGNRAKSVVGYGHVGDGNLHLNVTSPSKDPALLAAIEPFVYEWTASCRGSISAEHGLGLKKRNYIYYSKQSQAVALMGNIKAMLDPKGILNPYKTLPDNLKQ
;
A
#
# COMPACT_ATOMS: atom_id res chain seq x y z
N MET A 1 23.07 -38.72 -68.39
CA MET A 1 22.97 -39.92 -67.53
C MET A 1 22.48 -39.44 -66.17
N THR A 2 21.21 -39.63 -65.80
CA THR A 2 20.64 -40.84 -65.14
C THR A 2 21.29 -41.12 -63.78
N ARG A 3 20.62 -40.82 -62.66
CA ARG A 3 19.71 -41.70 -61.85
C ARG A 3 20.42 -42.00 -60.50
N ASP A 4 19.76 -42.29 -59.38
CA ASP A 4 18.31 -42.35 -59.08
C ASP A 4 18.01 -42.08 -57.59
N LYS A 5 16.74 -41.69 -57.31
CA LYS A 5 15.80 -42.04 -56.19
C LYS A 5 16.35 -42.46 -54.80
N ILE A 6 15.67 -42.13 -53.69
CA ILE A 6 14.39 -42.72 -53.19
C ILE A 6 13.73 -41.70 -52.19
N THR A 7 12.44 -41.27 -52.21
CA THR A 7 11.10 -41.94 -52.31
C THR A 7 10.62 -42.50 -50.95
N ARG A 8 9.46 -42.22 -50.32
CA ARG A 8 8.19 -41.45 -50.55
C ARG A 8 7.49 -41.27 -49.14
N SER A 9 6.33 -40.65 -48.85
CA SER A 9 5.28 -39.91 -49.59
C SER A 9 4.39 -39.04 -48.64
N PHE A 10 3.80 -37.94 -49.15
CA PHE A 10 2.35 -37.55 -49.22
C PHE A 10 1.34 -38.01 -48.12
N GLN A 11 0.25 -37.28 -47.77
CA GLN A 11 -0.57 -36.21 -48.41
C GLN A 11 -1.26 -35.32 -47.29
N LEU A 12 -2.29 -34.44 -47.38
CA LEU A 12 -3.30 -34.01 -48.38
C LEU A 12 -3.84 -32.56 -48.17
N HIS A 13 -3.53 -31.67 -49.12
CA HIS A 13 -4.33 -30.58 -49.73
C HIS A 13 -5.59 -29.89 -49.09
N TYR A 14 -5.44 -28.59 -48.79
CA TYR A 14 -6.06 -27.39 -49.44
C TYR A 14 -7.59 -27.02 -49.41
N LYS A 15 -7.82 -25.71 -49.14
CA LYS A 15 -8.89 -24.76 -49.57
C LYS A 15 -10.27 -24.75 -48.85
N ILE A 16 -10.72 -23.54 -48.49
CA ILE A 16 -11.84 -22.80 -49.14
C ILE A 16 -11.83 -21.29 -48.73
N LYS A 17 -12.60 -20.43 -49.42
CA LYS A 17 -12.68 -18.95 -49.24
C LYS A 17 -14.09 -18.50 -48.81
N MET A 18 -14.20 -17.24 -48.38
CA MET A 18 -15.46 -16.52 -48.04
C MET A 18 -16.60 -16.68 -49.06
N LEU A 19 -17.85 -16.57 -48.59
CA LEU A 19 -18.87 -15.71 -49.22
C LEU A 19 -20.00 -15.31 -48.24
N LEU A 20 -20.76 -14.29 -48.63
CA LEU A 20 -21.85 -13.64 -47.86
C LEU A 20 -23.14 -13.69 -48.70
N LYS A 21 -24.29 -14.11 -48.13
CA LYS A 21 -25.63 -13.54 -48.47
C LYS A 21 -26.81 -14.02 -47.61
N ILE A 22 -27.47 -13.03 -47.02
CA ILE A 22 -28.91 -12.83 -46.75
C ILE A 22 -29.89 -13.81 -47.43
N SER A 23 -30.83 -14.43 -46.68
CA SER A 23 -32.28 -14.15 -46.77
C SER A 23 -33.16 -14.85 -45.71
N ASN A 24 -34.38 -14.32 -45.57
CA ASN A 24 -35.43 -14.62 -44.56
C ASN A 24 -36.05 -16.03 -44.60
N SER A 25 -36.75 -16.42 -43.51
CA SER A 25 -38.22 -16.69 -43.47
C SER A 25 -38.72 -17.93 -42.66
N SER A 26 -39.47 -17.62 -41.59
CA SER A 26 -40.78 -18.18 -41.17
C SER A 26 -41.00 -19.64 -40.67
N CYS A 27 -41.88 -19.71 -39.66
CA CYS A 27 -42.85 -20.78 -39.31
C CYS A 27 -42.44 -22.03 -38.48
N CYS A 28 -42.90 -22.04 -37.21
CA CYS A 28 -43.53 -23.21 -36.55
C CYS A 28 -44.94 -23.47 -37.17
N PRO A 29 -45.69 -24.58 -36.93
CA PRO A 29 -45.91 -25.15 -35.57
C PRO A 29 -46.15 -26.69 -35.43
N THR A 30 -46.14 -27.14 -34.16
CA THR A 30 -46.93 -28.22 -33.49
C THR A 30 -47.40 -29.49 -34.22
N CYS A 31 -47.07 -30.65 -33.65
CA CYS A 31 -47.97 -31.75 -33.19
C CYS A 31 -47.12 -33.04 -32.94
N PHE A 32 -47.47 -34.09 -32.17
CA PHE A 32 -48.38 -34.39 -31.04
C PHE A 32 -48.35 -35.94 -30.93
N LEU A 33 -47.77 -36.55 -29.88
CA LEU A 33 -48.05 -37.93 -29.39
C LEU A 33 -47.07 -38.28 -28.23
N GLN A 34 -47.33 -39.20 -27.30
CA GLN A 34 -48.36 -39.37 -26.27
C GLN A 34 -47.88 -40.54 -25.37
N LEU A 35 -48.02 -40.46 -24.04
CA LEU A 35 -47.82 -41.56 -23.05
C LEU A 35 -46.36 -42.08 -22.90
N VAL A 36 -45.88 -42.66 -21.78
CA VAL A 36 -46.52 -43.30 -20.60
C VAL A 36 -45.92 -42.79 -19.26
N LEU A 37 -46.65 -42.97 -18.14
CA LEU A 37 -46.30 -42.73 -16.73
C LEU A 37 -46.94 -43.85 -15.85
N PRO A 38 -46.62 -44.04 -14.55
CA PRO A 38 -45.51 -43.59 -13.69
C PRO A 38 -44.76 -44.85 -13.09
N PRO A 39 -44.29 -44.99 -11.80
CA PRO A 39 -44.75 -44.48 -10.50
C PRO A 39 -43.77 -43.50 -9.79
N VAL A 40 -44.10 -43.09 -8.55
CA VAL A 40 -43.48 -42.01 -7.74
C VAL A 40 -43.14 -42.48 -6.32
N SER A 41 -42.36 -41.69 -5.56
CA SER A 41 -41.86 -41.90 -4.17
C SER A 41 -40.54 -42.70 -4.11
N THR A 42 -39.54 -42.35 -3.29
CA THR A 42 -39.50 -41.56 -2.03
C THR A 42 -38.18 -40.74 -2.03
N VAL A 43 -38.05 -39.50 -1.54
CA VAL A 43 -38.05 -39.05 -0.14
C VAL A 43 -38.36 -37.54 -0.07
N MET A 44 -39.24 -37.13 0.86
CA MET A 44 -39.54 -35.71 1.10
C MET A 44 -39.80 -35.45 2.60
N ALA A 45 -38.73 -35.39 3.40
CA ALA A 45 -38.79 -35.14 4.84
C ALA A 45 -37.53 -34.41 5.34
N GLY A 46 -37.50 -33.08 5.23
CA GLY A 46 -36.41 -32.26 5.76
C GLY A 46 -36.38 -30.80 5.29
N LEU A 47 -36.73 -30.55 4.02
CA LEU A 47 -36.54 -29.25 3.34
C LEU A 47 -37.58 -28.15 3.66
N LEU A 48 -38.40 -28.31 4.70
CA LEU A 48 -39.54 -27.41 4.98
C LEU A 48 -39.48 -26.68 6.34
N LYS A 49 -38.26 -26.51 6.90
CA LYS A 49 -37.98 -25.65 8.07
C LYS A 49 -36.72 -24.78 7.90
N ARG A 50 -36.68 -23.95 6.85
CA ARG A 50 -35.79 -22.75 6.79
C ARG A 50 -36.24 -21.68 5.80
N ALA A 51 -36.99 -22.04 4.74
CA ALA A 51 -37.54 -21.11 3.74
C ALA A 51 -38.75 -20.27 4.23
N LEU A 52 -38.63 -19.57 5.38
CA LEU A 52 -39.69 -18.70 5.90
C LEU A 52 -39.17 -17.44 6.64
N ARG A 53 -38.23 -16.70 6.01
CA ARG A 53 -37.81 -15.36 6.46
C ARG A 53 -37.55 -14.39 5.28
N LEU A 54 -38.48 -14.32 4.31
CA LEU A 54 -38.33 -13.39 3.16
C LEU A 54 -39.68 -12.98 2.52
N ARG A 55 -40.54 -12.29 3.29
CA ARG A 55 -41.79 -11.68 2.79
C ARG A 55 -42.20 -10.36 3.50
N THR A 56 -41.25 -9.43 3.71
CA THR A 56 -41.59 -8.08 4.23
C THR A 56 -40.66 -6.98 3.70
N ALA A 57 -40.53 -6.85 2.38
CA ALA A 57 -39.69 -5.82 1.74
C ALA A 57 -40.29 -5.29 0.42
N LEU A 58 -41.56 -4.86 0.44
CA LEU A 58 -42.21 -4.20 -0.71
C LEU A 58 -43.52 -3.47 -0.29
N ARG A 59 -43.40 -2.24 0.23
CA ARG A 59 -44.47 -1.24 0.40
C ARG A 59 -43.90 0.14 0.75
N CYS A 60 -44.69 1.18 0.51
CA CYS A 60 -44.44 2.61 0.81
C CYS A 60 -43.36 3.33 -0.02
N LEU A 61 -43.79 3.84 -1.17
CA LEU A 61 -43.50 5.22 -1.57
C LEU A 61 -44.63 6.14 -1.04
N CYS A 62 -44.32 7.43 -0.86
CA CYS A 62 -45.14 8.45 -0.17
C CYS A 62 -45.31 8.18 1.35
N ASP A 63 -45.32 9.17 2.25
CA ASP A 63 -45.60 10.61 2.10
C ASP A 63 -44.48 11.57 2.57
N TYR A 64 -44.73 12.89 2.47
CA TYR A 64 -43.81 14.00 2.76
C TYR A 64 -44.36 14.94 3.85
N ASN A 65 -43.49 15.76 4.46
CA ASN A 65 -43.77 16.84 5.44
C ASN A 65 -44.31 16.45 6.83
N MET A 66 -43.53 16.73 7.89
CA MET A 66 -43.76 17.95 8.68
C MET A 66 -42.57 18.32 9.59
N LEU A 67 -42.55 19.57 10.05
CA LEU A 67 -41.51 20.20 10.87
C LEU A 67 -41.55 19.76 12.34
N SER A 68 -40.37 19.74 12.98
CA SER A 68 -40.18 20.57 14.17
C SER A 68 -38.69 20.91 14.38
N ARG A 69 -38.42 22.09 14.95
CA ARG A 69 -37.12 22.47 15.50
C ARG A 69 -37.19 22.30 17.02
N SER A 70 -36.11 21.86 17.65
CA SER A 70 -35.84 22.22 19.04
C SER A 70 -34.35 22.50 19.24
N THR A 71 -34.06 23.65 19.84
CA THR A 71 -32.72 24.09 20.26
C THR A 71 -32.64 23.94 21.77
N ALA A 72 -31.56 23.33 22.28
CA ALA A 72 -31.23 23.33 23.70
C ALA A 72 -29.77 23.76 23.88
N THR A 73 -29.54 24.75 24.75
CA THR A 73 -28.23 25.37 24.99
C THR A 73 -27.52 24.81 26.23
N LEU A 74 -26.23 25.08 26.31
CA LEU A 74 -25.31 24.67 27.38
C LEU A 74 -25.70 25.20 28.77
N SER A 75 -25.29 24.46 29.81
CA SER A 75 -24.78 25.04 31.07
C SER A 75 -23.67 24.13 31.63
N PRO A 76 -22.65 24.68 32.32
CA PRO A 76 -21.51 23.93 32.86
C PRO A 76 -21.74 23.46 34.31
N VAL A 77 -20.87 22.57 34.81
CA VAL A 77 -20.74 22.21 36.23
C VAL A 77 -19.25 22.12 36.59
N ASP A 78 -18.90 22.53 37.81
CA ASP A 78 -17.56 22.98 38.20
C ASP A 78 -16.51 21.90 38.55
N PHE A 79 -15.25 22.35 38.56
CA PHE A 79 -14.12 21.63 39.15
C PHE A 79 -14.20 21.63 40.68
N HIS A 80 -14.03 20.47 41.32
CA HIS A 80 -13.54 20.40 42.70
C HIS A 80 -12.57 19.23 42.91
N SER A 81 -11.30 19.56 43.13
CA SER A 81 -10.28 18.64 43.63
C SER A 81 -10.24 18.65 45.16
N PRO A 82 -9.97 17.51 45.82
CA PRO A 82 -9.35 17.48 47.14
C PRO A 82 -7.88 17.03 47.04
N PHE A 83 -6.97 17.81 47.64
CA PHE A 83 -5.63 17.32 47.96
C PHE A 83 -5.70 16.30 49.10
N LEU A 84 -4.88 15.25 49.04
CA LEU A 84 -4.52 14.44 50.21
C LEU A 84 -3.02 14.17 50.21
N THR A 85 -2.41 14.26 51.40
CA THR A 85 -0.96 14.21 51.62
C THR A 85 -0.62 13.20 52.71
N CYS A 86 0.11 12.14 52.36
CA CYS A 86 0.90 11.24 53.21
C CYS A 86 1.48 10.13 52.31
N SER A 87 2.60 9.46 52.64
CA SER A 87 3.64 9.72 53.64
C SER A 87 4.89 8.95 53.24
N SER A 88 6.07 9.40 53.66
CA SER A 88 7.33 8.72 53.37
C SER A 88 7.61 7.56 54.34
N GLU A 89 7.86 6.36 53.82
CA GLU A 89 8.56 5.30 54.56
C GLU A 89 9.79 4.82 53.78
N GLN A 90 10.90 4.67 54.50
CA GLN A 90 12.15 4.11 53.99
C GLN A 90 12.26 2.66 54.48
N VAL A 91 12.49 1.70 53.58
CA VAL A 91 12.85 0.33 53.98
C VAL A 91 14.22 -0.05 53.40
N LEU A 92 15.12 -0.30 54.35
CA LEU A 92 16.48 -0.84 54.29
C LEU A 92 16.89 -1.65 53.04
N ALA A 93 18.12 -1.38 52.59
CA ALA A 93 18.80 -2.17 51.58
C ALA A 93 19.16 -3.59 52.08
N SER A 94 19.16 -4.56 51.15
CA SER A 94 19.76 -5.89 51.36
C SER A 94 20.73 -6.18 50.21
N THR A 95 22.00 -6.42 50.55
CA THR A 95 23.09 -6.53 49.58
C THR A 95 23.23 -7.94 49.01
N ARG A 96 23.16 -8.07 47.68
CA ARG A 96 23.72 -9.22 46.96
C ARG A 96 24.65 -8.75 45.86
N LYS A 97 25.96 -9.00 46.03
CA LYS A 97 26.95 -8.86 44.96
C LYS A 97 26.77 -10.00 43.97
N LEU A 98 26.50 -9.71 42.70
CA LEU A 98 26.74 -10.62 41.58
C LEU A 98 27.41 -9.85 40.43
N HIS A 99 28.52 -10.41 39.96
CA HIS A 99 29.33 -10.10 38.78
C HIS A 99 29.12 -8.75 38.06
N ALA A 100 30.15 -7.90 38.14
CA ALA A 100 30.40 -6.87 37.15
C ALA A 100 30.81 -7.52 35.81
N GLY A 101 29.86 -7.71 34.91
CA GLY A 101 30.12 -7.92 33.48
C GLY A 101 30.21 -6.57 32.77
N ALA A 102 31.04 -6.46 31.74
CA ALA A 102 31.19 -5.24 30.96
C ALA A 102 30.04 -5.08 29.96
N ASP A 103 28.84 -4.75 30.46
CA ASP A 103 27.70 -4.39 29.60
C ASP A 103 27.85 -2.93 29.14
N GLY A 104 28.67 -2.74 28.10
CA GLY A 104 28.68 -1.49 27.34
C GLY A 104 27.30 -1.27 26.76
N SER A 105 26.57 -0.30 27.32
CA SER A 105 25.11 -0.19 27.16
C SER A 105 24.68 -0.33 25.71
N LYS A 106 23.98 -1.43 25.39
CA LYS A 106 23.47 -1.68 24.04
C LYS A 106 22.47 -0.59 23.68
N VAL A 107 22.93 0.37 22.88
CA VAL A 107 22.11 1.45 22.33
C VAL A 107 20.89 0.81 21.67
N SER A 108 19.69 1.29 22.01
CA SER A 108 18.46 0.74 21.44
C SER A 108 18.51 0.78 19.91
N PRO A 109 18.08 -0.28 19.19
CA PRO A 109 17.93 -0.23 17.73
C PRO A 109 17.03 0.93 17.25
N SER A 110 16.18 1.44 18.14
CA SER A 110 15.29 2.59 17.94
C SER A 110 15.91 3.97 18.23
N ALA A 111 17.19 4.04 18.59
CA ALA A 111 17.86 5.32 18.84
C ALA A 111 18.13 6.07 17.53
N ALA A 112 18.19 7.40 17.62
CA ALA A 112 18.81 8.21 16.56
C ALA A 112 20.31 7.85 16.51
N PRO A 113 20.87 7.54 15.33
CA PRO A 113 22.30 7.33 15.17
C PRO A 113 23.02 8.68 15.28
N GLU A 114 24.30 8.67 15.67
CA GLU A 114 25.07 9.90 15.87
C GLU A 114 25.20 10.72 14.57
N ARG A 115 25.15 12.07 14.70
CA ARG A 115 25.30 12.97 13.55
C ARG A 115 26.68 12.79 12.90
N LEU A 116 26.67 12.40 11.64
CA LEU A 116 27.87 12.25 10.81
C LEU A 116 28.56 13.62 10.58
N PRO A 117 29.86 13.64 10.23
CA PRO A 117 30.66 14.86 10.06
C PRO A 117 30.37 15.62 8.76
N PHE A 118 29.09 15.80 8.43
CA PHE A 118 28.64 16.74 7.42
C PHE A 118 28.89 18.19 7.87
N CYS A 119 29.08 19.09 6.91
CA CYS A 119 29.08 20.53 7.20
C CYS A 119 27.72 20.99 7.75
N ARG A 120 27.70 22.22 8.24
CA ARG A 120 26.46 22.98 8.49
C ARG A 120 26.31 24.04 7.40
N VAL A 121 25.08 24.45 7.15
CA VAL A 121 24.76 25.52 6.19
C VAL A 121 25.32 26.85 6.70
N THR A 122 25.89 27.65 5.81
CA THR A 122 26.32 29.04 6.05
C THR A 122 25.52 30.04 5.20
N GLU A 123 25.67 31.33 5.45
CA GLU A 123 25.03 32.36 4.61
C GLU A 123 25.58 32.37 3.17
N GLU A 124 26.81 31.91 2.92
CA GLU A 124 27.33 31.67 1.56
C GLU A 124 26.57 30.53 0.85
N ASP A 125 26.28 29.43 1.57
CA ASP A 125 25.46 28.33 1.04
C ASP A 125 24.03 28.83 0.73
N LEU A 126 23.43 29.60 1.64
CA LEU A 126 22.12 30.20 1.43
C LEU A 126 22.12 31.22 0.28
N ALA A 127 23.16 32.02 0.11
CA ALA A 127 23.32 32.93 -1.02
C ALA A 127 23.42 32.18 -2.36
N PHE A 128 24.14 31.06 -2.39
CA PHE A 128 24.18 30.16 -3.55
C PHE A 128 22.80 29.60 -3.88
N PHE A 129 22.08 29.02 -2.90
CA PHE A 129 20.75 28.48 -3.14
C PHE A 129 19.75 29.57 -3.54
N ARG A 130 19.74 30.74 -2.88
CA ARG A 130 18.86 31.88 -3.22
C ARG A 130 19.08 32.41 -4.65
N LYS A 131 20.30 32.27 -5.20
CA LYS A 131 20.65 32.66 -6.58
C LYS A 131 20.03 31.74 -7.64
N ILE A 132 19.92 30.44 -7.35
CA ILE A 132 19.32 29.43 -8.25
C ILE A 132 17.81 29.38 -8.04
N LEU A 133 17.39 29.29 -6.78
CA LEU A 133 16.01 29.14 -6.34
C LEU A 133 15.45 30.47 -5.82
N ALA A 134 15.36 31.47 -6.71
CA ALA A 134 14.76 32.76 -6.40
C ALA A 134 13.32 32.58 -5.85
N GLY A 135 13.07 33.04 -4.61
CA GLY A 135 11.81 32.83 -3.89
C GLY A 135 11.47 31.39 -3.48
N ARG A 136 12.40 30.44 -3.69
CA ARG A 136 12.18 29.00 -3.52
C ARG A 136 13.19 28.31 -2.59
N THR A 137 14.19 29.03 -2.08
CA THR A 137 14.95 28.72 -0.86
C THR A 137 14.19 29.25 0.35
N ILE A 138 13.73 28.37 1.23
CA ILE A 138 12.92 28.70 2.41
C ILE A 138 13.74 28.44 3.67
N VAL A 139 13.83 29.45 4.53
CA VAL A 139 14.57 29.45 5.81
C VAL A 139 13.76 30.05 6.97
N ASP A 140 12.47 30.30 6.73
CA ASP A 140 11.52 30.73 7.75
C ASP A 140 11.13 29.50 8.59
N PRO A 141 11.40 29.46 9.91
CA PRO A 141 11.16 28.28 10.73
C PRO A 141 9.71 27.77 10.66
N ASP A 142 8.72 28.65 10.61
CA ASP A 142 7.30 28.29 10.56
C ASP A 142 6.92 27.63 9.22
N LEU A 143 7.67 27.92 8.15
CA LEU A 143 7.49 27.32 6.82
C LEU A 143 8.34 26.05 6.60
N VAL A 144 9.38 25.81 7.41
CA VAL A 144 10.22 24.61 7.34
C VAL A 144 9.74 23.51 8.30
N GLU A 145 9.19 23.87 9.48
CA GLU A 145 8.71 22.92 10.49
C GLU A 145 7.76 21.82 9.96
N PRO A 146 6.76 22.10 9.08
CA PRO A 146 5.88 21.06 8.54
C PRO A 146 6.61 19.99 7.72
N SER A 147 7.78 20.31 7.16
CA SER A 147 8.65 19.38 6.43
C SER A 147 9.64 18.64 7.34
N ASN A 148 9.86 19.07 8.58
CA ASN A 148 10.69 18.37 9.56
C ASN A 148 9.97 17.20 10.25
N VAL A 149 8.63 17.14 10.26
CA VAL A 149 7.85 16.15 11.02
C VAL A 149 7.28 15.05 10.11
N ASP A 150 7.43 13.78 10.49
CA ASP A 150 6.90 12.65 9.70
C ASP A 150 5.37 12.51 9.81
N TRP A 151 4.73 11.84 8.86
CA TRP A 151 3.26 11.70 8.80
C TRP A 151 2.64 11.13 10.09
N LEU A 152 3.37 10.26 10.80
CA LEU A 152 2.96 9.66 12.08
C LEU A 152 3.31 10.53 13.31
N LYS A 153 3.87 11.73 13.14
CA LYS A 153 4.30 12.67 14.20
C LYS A 153 5.19 12.00 15.26
N SER A 154 6.07 11.14 14.78
CA SER A 154 6.87 10.18 15.54
C SER A 154 8.38 10.34 15.33
N VAL A 155 8.78 10.99 14.22
CA VAL A 155 10.13 11.46 13.92
C VAL A 155 10.03 12.96 13.61
N ARG A 156 10.96 13.74 14.15
CA ARG A 156 11.10 15.18 13.89
C ARG A 156 12.57 15.51 13.68
N GLY A 157 12.89 16.05 12.51
CA GLY A 157 14.21 16.60 12.19
C GLY A 157 14.44 17.98 12.80
N SER A 158 15.51 18.64 12.37
CA SER A 158 15.85 20.02 12.76
C SER A 158 16.60 20.72 11.62
N SER A 159 16.11 20.55 10.39
CA SER A 159 16.60 21.29 9.24
C SER A 159 16.12 22.73 9.26
N GLU A 160 17.02 23.62 8.88
CA GLU A 160 16.82 25.07 8.80
C GLU A 160 16.54 25.52 7.34
N VAL A 161 16.58 24.59 6.37
CA VAL A 161 16.50 24.91 4.94
C VAL A 161 15.62 23.93 4.15
N LEU A 162 14.60 24.48 3.49
CA LEU A 162 13.75 23.79 2.52
C LEU A 162 13.96 24.39 1.13
N LEU A 163 14.47 23.58 0.20
CA LEU A 163 14.71 23.93 -1.20
C LEU A 163 13.60 23.36 -2.09
N ARG A 164 13.06 24.18 -2.99
CA ARG A 164 11.92 23.82 -3.87
C ARG A 164 12.26 24.00 -5.37
N PRO A 165 13.05 23.10 -5.97
CA PRO A 165 13.32 23.11 -7.41
C PRO A 165 12.07 22.88 -8.27
N GLN A 166 12.17 23.30 -9.53
CA GLN A 166 11.16 23.17 -10.59
C GLN A 166 11.70 22.41 -11.82
N THR A 167 13.02 22.29 -11.96
CA THR A 167 13.68 21.58 -13.08
C THR A 167 14.82 20.69 -12.60
N THR A 168 15.25 19.79 -13.48
CA THR A 168 16.31 18.80 -13.20
C THR A 168 17.69 19.44 -13.12
N GLU A 169 17.92 20.53 -13.86
CA GLU A 169 19.13 21.34 -13.80
C GLU A 169 19.28 22.05 -12.45
N GLU A 170 18.18 22.49 -11.84
CA GLU A 170 18.21 23.06 -10.50
C GLU A 170 18.59 21.99 -9.46
N VAL A 171 18.04 20.78 -9.56
CA VAL A 171 18.43 19.63 -8.71
C VAL A 171 19.91 19.28 -8.90
N SER A 172 20.38 19.24 -10.15
CA SER A 172 21.79 19.02 -10.51
C SER A 172 22.73 20.03 -9.84
N GLN A 173 22.43 21.33 -9.95
CA GLN A 173 23.24 22.38 -9.35
C GLN A 173 23.23 22.33 -7.82
N ILE A 174 22.08 22.01 -7.20
CA ILE A 174 21.97 21.87 -5.74
C ILE A 174 22.80 20.67 -5.25
N LEU A 175 22.64 19.49 -5.84
CA LEU A 175 23.35 18.29 -5.38
C LEU A 175 24.86 18.40 -5.63
N SER A 176 25.29 18.94 -6.77
CA SER A 176 26.72 19.17 -7.03
C SER A 176 27.35 20.12 -6.00
N TYR A 177 26.63 21.18 -5.63
CA TYR A 177 27.07 22.10 -4.58
C TYR A 177 27.11 21.42 -3.21
N CYS A 178 26.05 20.73 -2.79
CA CYS A 178 25.99 19.99 -1.53
C CYS A 178 27.11 18.94 -1.43
N ASN A 179 27.39 18.20 -2.52
CA ASN A 179 28.54 17.30 -2.60
C ASN A 179 29.87 18.04 -2.44
N SER A 180 30.08 19.14 -3.16
CA SER A 180 31.32 19.94 -3.02
C SER A 180 31.54 20.42 -1.58
N ARG A 181 30.45 20.80 -0.89
CA ARG A 181 30.44 21.36 0.48
C ARG A 181 30.31 20.31 1.59
N ASN A 182 30.08 19.04 1.26
CA ASN A 182 29.75 17.97 2.22
C ASN A 182 28.51 18.27 3.09
N LEU A 183 27.46 18.83 2.48
CA LEU A 183 26.17 19.09 3.10
C LEU A 183 25.22 17.92 2.82
N ALA A 184 24.58 17.39 3.87
CA ALA A 184 23.60 16.33 3.73
C ALA A 184 22.26 16.85 3.17
N VAL A 185 21.55 15.99 2.42
CA VAL A 185 20.30 16.29 1.74
C VAL A 185 19.27 15.20 2.01
N ASN A 186 18.07 15.59 2.41
CA ASN A 186 16.90 14.73 2.60
C ASN A 186 15.89 14.99 1.46
N PRO A 187 15.78 14.11 0.44
CA PRO A 187 14.78 14.24 -0.61
C PRO A 187 13.37 14.02 -0.07
N GLN A 188 12.42 14.90 -0.42
CA GLN A 188 11.06 14.88 0.13
C GLN A 188 9.99 15.08 -0.97
N GLY A 189 9.20 14.02 -1.19
CA GLY A 189 7.94 14.10 -1.95
C GLY A 189 6.79 14.67 -1.11
N GLY A 190 5.61 14.06 -1.20
CA GLY A 190 4.43 14.47 -0.40
C GLY A 190 4.49 14.22 1.12
N ASN A 191 5.64 13.86 1.67
CA ASN A 191 5.86 13.51 3.09
C ASN A 191 4.86 12.49 3.71
N THR A 192 4.35 11.55 2.92
CA THR A 192 3.37 10.52 3.36
C THR A 192 4.03 9.19 3.80
N GLY A 193 5.35 9.17 4.01
CA GLY A 193 6.11 7.95 4.31
C GLY A 193 6.04 7.55 5.79
N LEU A 194 5.69 6.29 6.07
CA LEU A 194 5.43 5.84 7.45
C LEU A 194 6.67 5.39 8.23
N VAL A 195 7.82 5.19 7.55
CA VAL A 195 9.08 4.68 8.13
C VAL A 195 10.07 5.78 8.54
N GLY A 196 9.68 7.06 8.52
CA GLY A 196 10.56 8.19 8.82
C GLY A 196 11.66 8.42 7.77
N GLY A 197 11.54 7.84 6.58
CA GLY A 197 12.50 8.02 5.49
C GLY A 197 12.46 9.42 4.86
N SER A 198 11.31 10.11 4.93
CA SER A 198 11.03 11.37 4.22
C SER A 198 11.41 12.66 4.95
N VAL A 199 11.84 12.60 6.22
CA VAL A 199 12.21 13.77 7.03
C VAL A 199 13.63 13.65 7.59
N PRO A 200 14.36 14.77 7.80
CA PRO A 200 15.71 14.76 8.39
C PRO A 200 15.77 14.07 9.75
N VAL A 201 16.95 13.58 10.12
CA VAL A 201 17.27 13.16 11.51
C VAL A 201 17.84 14.32 12.31
N TYR A 202 18.62 15.17 11.65
CA TYR A 202 19.27 16.37 12.17
C TYR A 202 18.98 17.55 11.22
N ASP A 203 20.04 18.19 10.71
CA ASP A 203 20.05 19.42 9.91
C ASP A 203 20.25 19.16 8.40
N GLU A 204 19.92 17.97 7.89
CA GLU A 204 19.94 17.70 6.43
C GLU A 204 19.04 18.68 5.66
N ILE A 205 19.54 19.25 4.56
CA ILE A 205 18.79 20.17 3.71
C ILE A 205 17.60 19.43 3.09
N ILE A 206 16.38 19.95 3.26
CA ILE A 206 15.18 19.32 2.69
C ILE A 206 15.06 19.71 1.23
N LEU A 207 15.16 18.74 0.32
CA LEU A 207 14.99 18.95 -1.11
C LEU A 207 13.59 18.47 -1.54
N SER A 208 12.65 19.40 -1.70
CA SER A 208 11.26 19.07 -2.02
C SER A 208 10.96 19.09 -3.51
N THR A 209 10.43 17.98 -4.03
CA THR A 209 9.94 17.88 -5.42
C THR A 209 8.62 18.60 -5.67
N SER A 210 8.01 19.24 -4.66
CA SER A 210 6.63 19.77 -4.72
C SER A 210 6.31 20.78 -5.84
N LEU A 211 7.32 21.44 -6.41
CA LEU A 211 7.15 22.35 -7.56
C LEU A 211 7.58 21.73 -8.91
N MET A 212 8.14 20.52 -8.90
CA MET A 212 8.40 19.70 -10.08
C MET A 212 7.14 18.88 -10.43
N ASN A 213 6.04 19.57 -10.76
CA ASN A 213 4.70 18.96 -10.80
C ASN A 213 4.04 18.95 -12.19
N LYS A 214 4.82 19.12 -13.26
CA LYS A 214 4.31 19.13 -14.64
C LYS A 214 4.19 17.72 -15.23
N ILE A 215 3.08 17.45 -15.92
CA ILE A 215 3.01 16.38 -16.91
C ILE A 215 3.79 16.85 -18.14
N LEU A 216 4.68 16.00 -18.66
CA LEU A 216 5.60 16.32 -19.76
C LEU A 216 5.08 15.80 -21.10
N ASN A 217 4.54 14.58 -21.12
CA ASN A 217 3.89 13.97 -22.28
C ASN A 217 2.89 12.90 -21.86
N PHE A 218 1.88 12.64 -22.70
CA PHE A 218 1.05 11.45 -22.61
C PHE A 218 0.73 10.91 -24.02
N ASP A 219 1.18 9.71 -24.32
CA ASP A 219 0.82 9.01 -25.57
C ASP A 219 -0.46 8.19 -25.37
N SER A 220 -1.54 8.64 -26.00
CA SER A 220 -2.86 7.99 -25.96
C SER A 220 -2.96 6.71 -26.78
N ILE A 221 -1.94 6.34 -27.56
CA ILE A 221 -1.87 5.07 -28.30
C ILE A 221 -1.20 3.99 -27.44
N SER A 222 -0.02 4.27 -26.89
CA SER A 222 0.69 3.30 -26.02
C SER A 222 0.21 3.30 -24.56
N GLY A 223 -0.46 4.37 -24.11
CA GLY A 223 -0.81 4.57 -22.70
C GLY A 223 0.36 5.00 -21.82
N VAL A 224 1.44 5.54 -22.39
CA VAL A 224 2.62 5.95 -21.62
C VAL A 224 2.52 7.41 -21.18
N LEU A 225 2.54 7.61 -19.86
CA LEU A 225 2.61 8.90 -19.20
C LEU A 225 4.08 9.22 -18.87
N THR A 226 4.51 10.44 -19.19
CA THR A 226 5.81 10.98 -18.74
C THR A 226 5.56 12.26 -17.97
N CYS A 227 6.01 12.34 -16.72
CA CYS A 227 5.70 13.42 -15.80
C CYS A 227 6.84 13.67 -14.80
N GLN A 228 6.89 14.87 -14.21
CA GLN A 228 7.87 15.20 -13.19
C GLN A 228 7.56 14.50 -11.85
N ALA A 229 8.61 14.25 -11.06
CA ALA A 229 8.56 13.48 -9.81
C ALA A 229 7.59 14.02 -8.74
N GLY A 230 7.28 15.32 -8.76
CA GLY A 230 6.38 16.00 -7.84
C GLY A 230 4.90 15.95 -8.20
N CYS A 231 4.51 15.33 -9.32
CA CYS A 231 3.10 15.16 -9.66
C CYS A 231 2.39 14.29 -8.60
N VAL A 232 1.32 14.83 -7.99
CA VAL A 232 0.47 14.13 -7.02
C VAL A 232 -0.32 13.02 -7.70
N LEU A 233 -0.37 11.83 -7.08
CA LEU A 233 -0.96 10.62 -7.68
C LEU A 233 -2.43 10.81 -8.10
N GLU A 234 -3.24 11.45 -7.25
CA GLU A 234 -4.65 11.75 -7.55
C GLU A 234 -4.82 12.68 -8.76
N ASN A 235 -3.96 13.70 -8.91
CA ASN A 235 -3.98 14.59 -10.07
C ASN A 235 -3.60 13.86 -11.37
N LEU A 236 -2.67 12.89 -11.29
CA LEU A 236 -2.34 12.02 -12.43
C LEU A 236 -3.51 11.09 -12.78
N SER A 237 -4.18 10.52 -11.78
CA SER A 237 -5.38 9.70 -11.98
C SER A 237 -6.49 10.49 -12.69
N PHE A 238 -6.85 11.69 -12.21
CA PHE A 238 -7.86 12.53 -12.87
C PHE A 238 -7.47 12.87 -14.32
N TYR A 239 -6.22 13.24 -14.57
CA TYR A 239 -5.73 13.51 -15.94
C TYR A 239 -5.84 12.28 -16.86
N LEU A 240 -5.53 11.08 -16.37
CA LEU A 240 -5.65 9.86 -17.17
C LEU A 240 -7.13 9.44 -17.36
N GLU A 241 -7.97 9.65 -16.36
CA GLU A 241 -9.37 9.26 -16.38
C GLU A 241 -10.22 10.03 -17.40
N GLU A 242 -9.88 11.30 -17.68
CA GLU A 242 -10.41 12.08 -18.81
C GLU A 242 -10.07 11.48 -20.19
N ARG A 243 -9.10 10.58 -20.26
CA ARG A 243 -8.48 10.05 -21.49
C ARG A 243 -8.73 8.54 -21.67
N ASP A 244 -9.63 7.96 -20.87
CA ASP A 244 -9.88 6.52 -20.72
C ASP A 244 -8.64 5.70 -20.27
N TYR A 245 -7.80 6.25 -19.41
CA TYR A 245 -6.70 5.56 -18.74
C TYR A 245 -6.81 5.70 -17.22
N ILE A 246 -6.00 4.94 -16.48
CA ILE A 246 -5.84 5.03 -15.02
C ILE A 246 -4.36 4.89 -14.64
N MET A 247 -3.99 5.32 -13.43
CA MET A 247 -2.69 4.96 -12.87
C MET A 247 -2.62 3.44 -12.58
N PRO A 248 -1.46 2.78 -12.74
CA PRO A 248 -1.30 1.35 -12.42
C PRO A 248 -1.30 1.05 -10.92
N LEU A 249 -1.18 2.07 -10.06
CA LEU A 249 -1.23 1.97 -8.60
C LEU A 249 -2.31 2.91 -8.04
N ASP A 250 -2.90 2.53 -6.91
CA ASP A 250 -3.76 3.40 -6.10
C ASP A 250 -3.62 3.05 -4.61
N LEU A 251 -3.61 4.05 -3.74
CA LEU A 251 -3.37 3.91 -2.30
C LEU A 251 -3.99 5.07 -1.51
N GLY A 252 -4.32 4.85 -0.23
CA GLY A 252 -5.08 5.82 0.59
C GLY A 252 -4.45 7.23 0.76
N ALA A 253 -3.18 7.41 0.40
CA ALA A 253 -2.51 8.72 0.40
C ALA A 253 -2.53 9.45 -0.96
N LYS A 254 -3.32 8.98 -1.94
CA LYS A 254 -3.36 9.45 -3.34
C LYS A 254 -3.41 10.99 -3.52
N GLY A 255 -4.19 11.68 -2.69
CA GLY A 255 -4.32 13.15 -2.69
C GLY A 255 -3.13 13.93 -2.11
N SER A 256 -2.01 13.28 -1.80
CA SER A 256 -0.79 13.95 -1.31
C SER A 256 0.51 13.26 -1.71
N CYS A 257 0.54 11.93 -1.87
CA CYS A 257 1.74 11.24 -2.34
C CYS A 257 2.09 11.64 -3.78
N GLN A 258 3.39 11.82 -4.05
CA GLN A 258 3.92 12.26 -5.34
C GLN A 258 4.60 11.09 -6.05
N ILE A 259 4.50 11.02 -7.38
CA ILE A 259 4.89 9.85 -8.17
C ILE A 259 6.36 9.45 -7.99
N GLY A 260 7.29 10.40 -7.89
CA GLY A 260 8.70 10.12 -7.60
C GLY A 260 8.92 9.53 -6.20
N GLY A 261 8.08 9.92 -5.22
CA GLY A 261 8.03 9.30 -3.90
C GLY A 261 7.48 7.88 -3.95
N ASN A 262 6.40 7.63 -4.71
CA ASN A 262 5.85 6.28 -4.90
C ASN A 262 6.89 5.34 -5.53
N VAL A 263 7.63 5.81 -6.54
CA VAL A 263 8.72 5.06 -7.17
C VAL A 263 9.88 4.84 -6.18
N ALA A 264 10.31 5.88 -5.47
CA ALA A 264 11.40 5.79 -4.51
C ALA A 264 11.11 4.78 -3.37
N THR A 265 9.86 4.57 -2.97
CA THR A 265 9.49 3.53 -1.98
C THR A 265 9.06 2.19 -2.59
N ASN A 266 8.97 2.07 -3.92
CA ASN A 266 8.30 0.94 -4.61
C ASN A 266 6.88 0.68 -4.04
N ALA A 267 6.07 1.73 -3.94
CA ALA A 267 4.74 1.65 -3.34
C ALA A 267 3.83 0.62 -4.04
N GLY A 268 3.10 -0.16 -3.25
CA GLY A 268 2.16 -1.18 -3.72
C GLY A 268 0.74 -0.65 -3.87
N GLY A 269 -0.05 -0.76 -2.80
CA GLY A 269 -1.44 -0.32 -2.76
C GLY A 269 -2.46 -1.30 -3.38
N LEU A 270 -3.71 -0.86 -3.46
CA LEU A 270 -4.93 -1.67 -3.56
C LEU A 270 -5.07 -2.52 -4.84
N ARG A 271 -4.25 -2.26 -5.87
CA ARG A 271 -4.38 -2.85 -7.22
C ARG A 271 -3.11 -3.55 -7.70
N LEU A 272 -2.12 -3.76 -6.82
CA LEU A 272 -0.87 -4.45 -7.16
C LEU A 272 -1.11 -5.87 -7.71
N LEU A 273 -2.07 -6.61 -7.15
CA LEU A 273 -2.54 -7.91 -7.63
C LEU A 273 -2.84 -7.96 -9.15
N ARG A 274 -3.25 -6.85 -9.77
CA ARG A 274 -3.66 -6.78 -11.18
C ARG A 274 -2.67 -6.09 -12.09
N TYR A 275 -1.99 -5.05 -11.62
CA TYR A 275 -1.07 -4.25 -12.44
C TYR A 275 0.41 -4.44 -12.10
N GLY A 276 0.72 -5.11 -10.99
CA GLY A 276 2.06 -5.42 -10.52
C GLY A 276 2.80 -4.27 -9.85
N SER A 277 4.01 -4.56 -9.38
CA SER A 277 4.93 -3.56 -8.79
C SER A 277 5.42 -2.55 -9.83
N LEU A 278 5.80 -1.36 -9.34
CA LEU A 278 6.43 -0.30 -10.13
C LEU A 278 7.68 -0.76 -10.90
N HIS A 279 8.39 -1.79 -10.43
CA HIS A 279 9.49 -2.45 -11.18
C HIS A 279 9.08 -2.95 -12.59
N GLY A 280 7.79 -3.24 -12.82
CA GLY A 280 7.24 -3.73 -14.09
C GLY A 280 6.40 -2.73 -14.90
N THR A 281 5.96 -1.63 -14.27
CA THR A 281 5.09 -0.61 -14.89
C THR A 281 5.79 0.73 -15.14
N VAL A 282 6.82 1.09 -14.36
CA VAL A 282 7.76 2.16 -14.72
C VAL A 282 8.59 1.70 -15.90
N LEU A 283 8.60 2.49 -16.97
CA LEU A 283 9.37 2.22 -18.19
C LEU A 283 10.75 2.89 -18.14
N GLY A 284 10.81 4.09 -17.57
CA GLY A 284 12.03 4.90 -17.49
C GLY A 284 11.99 5.92 -16.35
N LEU A 285 13.17 6.39 -15.95
CA LEU A 285 13.37 7.42 -14.92
C LEU A 285 14.43 8.41 -15.38
N GLU A 286 14.20 9.68 -15.09
CA GLU A 286 15.25 10.70 -15.06
C GLU A 286 15.56 10.98 -13.58
N LEU A 287 16.84 11.05 -13.24
CA LEU A 287 17.28 11.26 -11.87
C LEU A 287 18.64 11.97 -11.81
N VAL A 288 18.96 12.52 -10.64
CA VAL A 288 20.23 13.18 -10.37
C VAL A 288 20.98 12.44 -9.26
N LEU A 289 22.24 12.10 -9.52
CA LEU A 289 23.14 11.44 -8.58
C LEU A 289 23.69 12.43 -7.53
N ALA A 290 24.34 11.90 -6.49
CA ALA A 290 24.84 12.70 -5.37
C ALA A 290 25.80 13.83 -5.80
N ASP A 291 26.60 13.61 -6.85
CA ASP A 291 27.53 14.61 -7.39
C ASP A 291 26.90 15.67 -8.29
N GLY A 292 25.59 15.58 -8.53
CA GLY A 292 24.84 16.43 -9.45
C GLY A 292 24.79 15.93 -10.89
N GLN A 293 25.39 14.78 -11.22
CA GLN A 293 25.25 14.19 -12.56
C GLN A 293 23.79 13.79 -12.82
N VAL A 294 23.23 14.25 -13.93
CA VAL A 294 21.92 13.79 -14.42
C VAL A 294 22.11 12.45 -15.14
N LEU A 295 21.39 11.43 -14.69
CA LEU A 295 21.28 10.14 -15.33
C LEU A 295 19.92 10.06 -16.03
N ASP A 296 19.94 10.24 -17.35
CA ASP A 296 18.77 9.97 -18.20
C ASP A 296 18.63 8.47 -18.45
N CYS A 297 17.54 7.90 -17.95
CA CYS A 297 17.03 6.58 -18.28
C CYS A 297 15.52 6.67 -18.59
N LEU A 298 15.02 7.80 -19.09
CA LEU A 298 13.60 8.15 -19.24
C LEU A 298 12.95 7.50 -20.48
N SER A 299 13.25 6.22 -20.72
CA SER A 299 12.69 5.45 -21.83
C SER A 299 11.17 5.32 -21.72
N THR A 300 10.47 5.58 -22.84
CA THR A 300 9.03 5.34 -23.02
C THR A 300 8.75 3.96 -23.65
N LEU A 301 9.79 3.15 -23.92
CA LEU A 301 9.65 1.88 -24.63
C LEU A 301 9.12 0.78 -23.70
N ARG A 302 8.12 0.02 -24.17
CA ARG A 302 7.56 -1.11 -23.41
C ARG A 302 8.57 -2.25 -23.17
N LYS A 303 9.59 -2.34 -24.02
CA LYS A 303 10.69 -3.31 -23.98
C LYS A 303 11.98 -2.63 -24.44
N ASP A 304 13.02 -2.70 -23.62
CA ASP A 304 14.38 -2.31 -23.96
C ASP A 304 15.33 -3.29 -23.24
N ASN A 305 16.33 -3.78 -23.96
CA ASN A 305 17.30 -4.77 -23.51
C ASN A 305 18.75 -4.32 -23.83
N THR A 306 18.99 -3.02 -24.05
CA THR A 306 20.27 -2.48 -24.54
C THR A 306 21.38 -2.34 -23.47
N GLY A 307 21.24 -3.00 -22.32
CA GLY A 307 22.22 -2.99 -21.25
C GLY A 307 21.67 -3.56 -19.95
N TYR A 308 22.18 -3.07 -18.81
CA TYR A 308 21.56 -3.27 -17.50
C TYR A 308 20.36 -2.34 -17.33
N ASP A 309 19.27 -2.81 -16.71
CA ASP A 309 18.08 -2.00 -16.45
C ASP A 309 18.29 -1.06 -15.24
N LEU A 310 19.13 -0.04 -15.42
CA LEU A 310 19.66 0.79 -14.32
C LEU A 310 18.57 1.45 -13.47
N LYS A 311 17.41 1.79 -14.05
CA LYS A 311 16.30 2.40 -13.30
C LYS A 311 15.86 1.55 -12.10
N GLN A 312 15.99 0.22 -12.19
CA GLN A 312 15.59 -0.74 -11.17
C GLN A 312 16.36 -0.57 -9.85
N LEU A 313 17.57 0.03 -9.89
CA LEU A 313 18.34 0.34 -8.68
C LEU A 313 17.70 1.47 -7.86
N PHE A 314 16.94 2.37 -8.52
CA PHE A 314 16.38 3.58 -7.91
C PHE A 314 14.92 3.37 -7.45
N ILE A 315 14.19 2.45 -8.08
CA ILE A 315 12.86 1.99 -7.61
C ILE A 315 13.05 1.26 -6.26
N GLY A 316 12.46 1.77 -5.19
CA GLY A 316 12.67 1.25 -3.83
C GLY A 316 13.97 1.71 -3.13
N SER A 317 14.72 2.66 -3.70
CA SER A 317 15.97 3.19 -3.10
C SER A 317 15.78 4.22 -1.99
N GLU A 318 14.55 4.69 -1.77
CA GLU A 318 14.15 5.71 -0.77
C GLU A 318 15.00 6.99 -0.83
N GLY A 319 15.45 7.38 -2.02
CA GLY A 319 16.25 8.59 -2.24
C GLY A 319 17.71 8.49 -1.79
N THR A 320 18.20 7.29 -1.44
CA THR A 320 19.58 7.09 -0.95
C THR A 320 20.62 6.99 -2.07
N LEU A 321 20.22 6.69 -3.31
CA LEU A 321 21.13 6.50 -4.46
C LEU A 321 21.06 7.64 -5.48
N GLY A 322 20.02 8.46 -5.43
CA GLY A 322 19.77 9.57 -6.36
C GLY A 322 18.40 10.20 -6.11
N VAL A 323 18.17 11.37 -6.67
CA VAL A 323 16.89 12.10 -6.62
C VAL A 323 16.18 11.95 -7.95
N ILE A 324 15.05 11.25 -7.96
CA ILE A 324 14.20 11.10 -9.15
C ILE A 324 13.57 12.45 -9.49
N THR A 325 13.67 12.87 -10.75
CA THR A 325 13.18 14.17 -11.25
C THR A 325 12.06 14.02 -12.28
N ALA A 326 12.05 12.95 -13.08
CA ALA A 326 10.94 12.57 -13.93
C ALA A 326 10.73 11.05 -14.00
N VAL A 327 9.49 10.65 -14.30
CA VAL A 327 9.04 9.25 -14.36
C VAL A 327 8.29 9.03 -15.68
N SER A 328 8.66 7.95 -16.39
CA SER A 328 7.88 7.40 -17.50
C SER A 328 7.21 6.11 -17.06
N ILE A 329 5.88 6.03 -17.15
CA ILE A 329 5.07 4.95 -16.58
C ILE A 329 3.95 4.50 -17.52
N LEU A 330 3.73 3.19 -17.59
CA LEU A 330 2.67 2.57 -18.38
C LEU A 330 1.34 2.62 -17.62
N CYS A 331 0.35 3.31 -18.20
CA CYS A 331 -0.98 3.47 -17.62
C CYS A 331 -1.95 2.44 -18.23
N PRO A 332 -2.65 1.62 -17.43
CA PRO A 332 -3.72 0.75 -17.93
C PRO A 332 -4.89 1.55 -18.52
N ARG A 333 -5.60 0.96 -19.49
CA ARG A 333 -6.90 1.51 -19.94
C ARG A 333 -7.90 1.50 -18.80
N LYS A 334 -8.71 2.56 -18.70
CA LYS A 334 -9.82 2.66 -17.76
C LYS A 334 -10.83 1.53 -18.06
N PRO A 335 -11.23 0.74 -17.05
CA PRO A 335 -12.16 -0.37 -17.24
C PRO A 335 -13.57 0.12 -17.58
N LYS A 336 -14.35 -0.71 -18.29
CA LYS A 336 -15.74 -0.43 -18.66
C LYS A 336 -16.76 -1.01 -17.67
N SER A 337 -16.37 -2.03 -16.93
CA SER A 337 -17.09 -2.54 -15.77
C SER A 337 -16.18 -2.47 -14.56
N VAL A 338 -16.70 -1.98 -13.43
CA VAL A 338 -16.09 -2.13 -12.10
C VAL A 338 -17.18 -2.60 -11.15
N ASN A 339 -16.91 -3.67 -10.40
CA ASN A 339 -17.85 -4.22 -9.42
C ASN A 339 -17.07 -4.48 -8.13
N VAL A 340 -17.60 -4.02 -7.00
CA VAL A 340 -17.03 -4.30 -5.68
C VAL A 340 -17.97 -5.21 -4.90
N VAL A 341 -17.42 -6.21 -4.23
CA VAL A 341 -18.14 -7.16 -3.41
C VAL A 341 -17.56 -7.15 -2.00
N PHE A 342 -18.44 -7.17 -0.99
CA PHE A 342 -18.08 -7.29 0.41
C PHE A 342 -18.69 -8.59 0.98
N LEU A 343 -17.85 -9.50 1.47
CA LEU A 343 -18.25 -10.86 1.89
C LEU A 343 -17.79 -11.17 3.33
N GLY A 344 -18.56 -11.97 4.06
CA GLY A 344 -18.23 -12.47 5.39
C GLY A 344 -17.81 -13.95 5.40
N CYS A 345 -16.82 -14.30 6.22
CA CYS A 345 -16.34 -15.67 6.42
C CYS A 345 -16.16 -15.99 7.92
N GLU A 346 -16.51 -17.21 8.33
CA GLU A 346 -16.36 -17.69 9.72
C GLU A 346 -14.91 -18.02 10.09
N THR A 347 -14.09 -18.40 9.11
CA THR A 347 -12.69 -18.82 9.32
C THR A 347 -11.75 -18.24 8.27
N PHE A 348 -10.49 -18.07 8.65
CA PHE A 348 -9.45 -17.65 7.69
C PHE A 348 -9.17 -18.72 6.61
N GLU A 349 -9.42 -20.01 6.92
CA GLU A 349 -9.31 -21.10 5.94
C GLU A 349 -10.38 -20.98 4.84
N GLN A 350 -11.63 -20.66 5.20
CA GLN A 350 -12.68 -20.34 4.23
C GLN A 350 -12.30 -19.11 3.38
N LEU A 351 -11.74 -18.07 3.99
CA LEU A 351 -11.26 -16.88 3.26
C LEU A 351 -10.19 -17.22 2.21
N LEU A 352 -9.21 -18.07 2.55
CA LEU A 352 -8.20 -18.54 1.59
C LEU A 352 -8.82 -19.41 0.47
N LYS A 353 -9.81 -20.25 0.79
CA LYS A 353 -10.57 -21.01 -0.21
C LYS A 353 -11.40 -20.09 -1.12
N THR A 354 -12.02 -19.04 -0.58
CA THR A 354 -12.70 -17.99 -1.36
C THR A 354 -11.71 -17.25 -2.27
N PHE A 355 -10.47 -16.98 -1.83
CA PHE A 355 -9.43 -16.41 -2.68
C PHE A 355 -8.99 -17.37 -3.81
N GLN A 356 -8.86 -18.67 -3.53
CA GLN A 356 -8.58 -19.68 -4.54
C GLN A 356 -9.71 -19.77 -5.58
N LEU A 357 -10.96 -19.82 -5.13
CA LEU A 357 -12.16 -19.86 -5.97
C LEU A 357 -12.28 -18.59 -6.83
N CYS A 358 -12.09 -17.41 -6.23
CA CYS A 358 -12.11 -16.11 -6.89
C CYS A 358 -11.11 -16.05 -8.04
N LYS A 359 -9.86 -16.50 -7.84
CA LYS A 359 -8.86 -16.60 -8.91
C LYS A 359 -9.26 -17.60 -10.01
N GLY A 360 -9.92 -18.70 -9.67
CA GLY A 360 -10.38 -19.70 -10.63
C GLY A 360 -11.57 -19.25 -11.49
N MET A 361 -12.53 -18.52 -10.92
CA MET A 361 -13.80 -18.17 -11.57
C MET A 361 -13.82 -16.76 -12.18
N LEU A 362 -13.24 -15.77 -11.49
CA LEU A 362 -13.16 -14.40 -12.01
C LEU A 362 -11.94 -14.25 -12.94
N GLY A 363 -10.79 -14.84 -12.56
CA GLY A 363 -9.60 -14.87 -13.40
C GLY A 363 -9.10 -13.47 -13.75
N GLU A 364 -9.01 -13.17 -15.05
CA GLU A 364 -8.37 -11.96 -15.59
C GLU A 364 -9.10 -10.64 -15.30
N ILE A 365 -10.31 -10.67 -14.76
CA ILE A 365 -11.05 -9.46 -14.33
C ILE A 365 -10.82 -9.10 -12.85
N LEU A 366 -10.17 -9.94 -12.05
CA LEU A 366 -9.86 -9.63 -10.65
C LEU A 366 -8.93 -8.42 -10.56
N SER A 367 -9.21 -7.46 -9.66
CA SER A 367 -8.45 -6.22 -9.51
C SER A 367 -7.87 -6.05 -8.11
N ALA A 368 -8.63 -6.43 -7.08
CA ALA A 368 -8.20 -6.41 -5.69
C ALA A 368 -8.81 -7.60 -4.93
N PHE A 369 -8.09 -8.11 -3.93
CA PHE A 369 -8.61 -9.06 -2.94
C PHE A 369 -8.02 -8.72 -1.58
N GLU A 370 -8.78 -7.91 -0.84
CA GLU A 370 -8.42 -7.39 0.47
C GLU A 370 -9.17 -8.14 1.57
N PHE A 371 -8.63 -8.13 2.78
CA PHE A 371 -9.34 -8.59 3.98
C PHE A 371 -9.22 -7.63 5.15
N LEU A 372 -10.14 -7.77 6.10
CA LEU A 372 -10.07 -7.19 7.44
C LEU A 372 -10.77 -8.13 8.46
N ASP A 373 -10.31 -8.15 9.70
CA ASP A 373 -10.93 -8.94 10.76
C ASP A 373 -12.10 -8.24 11.49
N SER A 374 -12.78 -8.98 12.36
CA SER A 374 -13.88 -8.48 13.19
C SER A 374 -13.51 -7.31 14.10
N GLU A 375 -12.24 -7.21 14.53
CA GLU A 375 -11.77 -6.13 15.40
C GLU A 375 -11.53 -4.85 14.59
N CYS A 376 -11.03 -4.95 13.35
CA CYS A 376 -11.07 -3.84 12.39
C CYS A 376 -12.50 -3.30 12.21
N MET A 377 -13.48 -4.18 11.99
CA MET A 377 -14.89 -3.78 11.83
C MET A 377 -15.45 -3.11 13.09
N ARG A 378 -15.13 -3.65 14.27
CA ARG A 378 -15.50 -3.03 15.56
C ARG A 378 -14.93 -1.61 15.67
N LEU A 379 -13.67 -1.40 15.30
CA LEU A 379 -13.02 -0.08 15.35
C LEU A 379 -13.63 0.93 14.37
N LEU A 380 -13.93 0.51 13.13
CA LEU A 380 -14.59 1.36 12.11
C LEU A 380 -15.95 1.88 12.61
N ASN A 381 -16.79 0.98 13.16
CA ASN A 381 -18.08 1.35 13.73
C ASN A 381 -17.95 2.19 15.01
N THR A 382 -17.01 1.83 15.90
CA THR A 382 -16.78 2.55 17.17
C THR A 382 -16.36 3.99 16.93
N HIS A 383 -15.35 4.22 16.08
CA HIS A 383 -14.68 5.52 15.94
C HIS A 383 -15.18 6.35 14.77
N LEU A 384 -15.44 5.74 13.61
CA LEU A 384 -15.79 6.45 12.37
C LEU A 384 -17.29 6.38 12.02
N LYS A 385 -18.09 5.64 12.80
CA LYS A 385 -19.53 5.39 12.58
C LYS A 385 -19.84 4.78 11.21
N LEU A 386 -18.92 3.96 10.70
CA LEU A 386 -19.10 3.16 9.49
C LEU A 386 -19.66 1.79 9.92
N PRO A 387 -20.95 1.48 9.64
CA PRO A 387 -21.55 0.21 10.05
C PRO A 387 -21.11 -0.93 9.13
N ASN A 388 -21.15 -2.16 9.67
CA ASN A 388 -21.07 -3.38 8.88
C ASN A 388 -22.26 -3.44 7.90
N PRO A 389 -22.05 -3.59 6.57
CA PRO A 389 -23.14 -3.64 5.59
C PRO A 389 -23.82 -5.02 5.49
N ILE A 390 -23.31 -6.03 6.20
CA ILE A 390 -23.81 -7.41 6.25
C ILE A 390 -23.89 -7.91 7.70
N SER A 391 -24.15 -9.19 7.91
CA SER A 391 -24.09 -9.84 9.23
C SER A 391 -22.69 -9.81 9.85
N ASP A 392 -22.59 -9.84 11.18
CA ASP A 392 -21.30 -9.84 11.88
C ASP A 392 -20.56 -11.17 11.71
N CYS A 393 -19.35 -11.09 11.15
CA CYS A 393 -18.48 -12.23 10.83
C CYS A 393 -17.09 -12.06 11.46
N PRO A 394 -16.38 -13.15 11.79
CA PRO A 394 -14.97 -13.11 12.24
C PRO A 394 -14.00 -12.50 11.22
N PHE A 395 -14.28 -12.67 9.93
CA PHE A 395 -13.49 -12.14 8.81
C PHE A 395 -14.36 -11.52 7.73
N TYR A 396 -13.84 -10.48 7.08
CA TYR A 396 -14.46 -9.83 5.93
C TYR A 396 -13.48 -9.75 4.76
N ILE A 397 -14.02 -9.79 3.54
CA ILE A 397 -13.29 -9.73 2.27
C ILE A 397 -13.85 -8.58 1.45
N VAL A 398 -12.97 -7.77 0.83
CA VAL A 398 -13.35 -6.82 -0.23
C VAL A 398 -12.71 -7.27 -1.54
N ILE A 399 -13.54 -7.55 -2.54
CA ILE A 399 -13.13 -7.97 -3.88
C ILE A 399 -13.49 -6.87 -4.86
N GLU A 400 -12.54 -6.39 -5.64
CA GLU A 400 -12.81 -5.53 -6.81
C GLU A 400 -12.60 -6.34 -8.09
N THR A 401 -13.53 -6.24 -9.04
CA THR A 401 -13.32 -6.64 -10.44
C THR A 401 -13.27 -5.42 -11.34
N SER A 402 -12.45 -5.48 -12.38
CA SER A 402 -12.37 -4.49 -13.45
C SER A 402 -12.16 -5.17 -14.80
N GLY A 403 -13.07 -4.93 -15.74
CA GLY A 403 -13.10 -5.60 -17.04
C GLY A 403 -13.68 -4.75 -18.17
N SER A 404 -13.93 -5.38 -19.32
CA SER A 404 -14.24 -4.73 -20.59
C SER A 404 -15.67 -4.92 -21.08
N ASP A 405 -16.44 -5.84 -20.49
CA ASP A 405 -17.84 -6.13 -20.84
C ASP A 405 -18.65 -6.37 -19.56
N PRO A 406 -19.49 -5.40 -19.13
CA PRO A 406 -20.32 -5.53 -17.94
C PRO A 406 -21.21 -6.78 -17.89
N THR A 407 -21.58 -7.35 -19.03
CA THR A 407 -22.44 -8.54 -19.12
C THR A 407 -21.65 -9.80 -18.72
N HIS A 408 -20.46 -9.96 -19.30
CA HIS A 408 -19.55 -11.06 -19.01
C HIS A 408 -19.03 -10.97 -17.56
N ASP A 409 -18.68 -9.76 -17.14
CA ASP A 409 -18.07 -9.51 -15.83
C ASP A 409 -19.11 -9.74 -14.71
N ALA A 410 -20.37 -9.35 -14.93
CA ALA A 410 -21.48 -9.66 -14.03
C ALA A 410 -21.83 -11.17 -14.02
N GLN A 411 -21.79 -11.87 -15.16
CA GLN A 411 -22.04 -13.33 -15.20
C GLN A 411 -20.95 -14.10 -14.45
N LYS A 412 -19.68 -13.75 -14.63
CA LYS A 412 -18.56 -14.31 -13.84
C LYS A 412 -18.77 -14.10 -12.35
N LEU A 413 -19.15 -12.88 -11.95
CA LEU A 413 -19.39 -12.52 -10.55
C LEU A 413 -20.57 -13.29 -9.95
N HIS A 414 -21.66 -13.42 -10.70
CA HIS A 414 -22.85 -14.19 -10.28
C HIS A 414 -22.51 -15.66 -10.02
N ASN A 415 -21.83 -16.32 -10.97
CA ASN A 415 -21.43 -17.73 -10.83
C ASN A 415 -20.49 -17.93 -9.63
N PHE A 416 -19.53 -17.02 -9.43
CA PHE A 416 -18.63 -17.04 -8.27
C PHE A 416 -19.37 -16.91 -6.93
N LEU A 417 -20.36 -16.01 -6.85
CA LEU A 417 -21.16 -15.81 -5.65
C LEU A 417 -22.09 -17.00 -5.37
N GLU A 418 -22.70 -17.58 -6.39
CA GLU A 418 -23.52 -18.79 -6.28
C GLU A 418 -22.71 -19.96 -5.73
N GLU A 419 -21.51 -20.21 -6.26
CA GLU A 419 -20.61 -21.27 -5.79
C GLU A 419 -20.08 -20.99 -4.37
N ALA A 420 -19.61 -19.76 -4.09
CA ALA A 420 -19.07 -19.40 -2.77
C ALA A 420 -20.10 -19.53 -1.63
N MET A 421 -21.37 -19.21 -1.91
CA MET A 421 -22.50 -19.41 -1.00
C MET A 421 -22.89 -20.89 -0.90
N THR A 422 -23.01 -21.60 -2.03
CA THR A 422 -23.46 -23.01 -2.07
C THR A 422 -22.45 -23.93 -1.36
N SER A 423 -21.16 -23.75 -1.60
CA SER A 423 -20.07 -24.43 -0.89
C SER A 423 -19.81 -23.91 0.52
N SER A 424 -20.64 -22.99 1.05
CA SER A 424 -20.58 -22.47 2.42
C SER A 424 -19.20 -21.90 2.81
N LEU A 425 -18.50 -21.29 1.84
CA LEU A 425 -17.26 -20.54 2.10
C LEU A 425 -17.55 -19.14 2.63
N VAL A 426 -18.72 -18.60 2.28
CA VAL A 426 -19.23 -17.28 2.66
C VAL A 426 -20.51 -17.46 3.47
N SER A 427 -20.70 -16.66 4.52
CA SER A 427 -21.92 -16.70 5.36
C SER A 427 -22.92 -15.57 5.04
N ASP A 428 -22.44 -14.41 4.60
CA ASP A 428 -23.26 -13.28 4.14
C ASP A 428 -22.45 -12.40 3.15
N GLY A 429 -23.12 -11.57 2.34
CA GLY A 429 -22.43 -10.79 1.31
C GLY A 429 -23.30 -9.78 0.55
N THR A 430 -22.65 -8.72 0.04
CA THR A 430 -23.30 -7.64 -0.73
C THR A 430 -22.44 -7.18 -1.91
N VAL A 431 -23.08 -6.60 -2.94
CA VAL A 431 -22.48 -6.23 -4.23
C VAL A 431 -22.80 -4.77 -4.56
N ALA A 432 -21.80 -4.04 -5.04
CA ALA A 432 -21.90 -2.66 -5.49
C ALA A 432 -21.37 -2.49 -6.93
N THR A 433 -22.20 -1.93 -7.80
CA THR A 433 -21.86 -1.52 -9.17
C THR A 433 -22.02 0.00 -9.38
N GLU A 434 -22.77 0.66 -8.50
CA GLU A 434 -22.90 2.12 -8.45
C GLU A 434 -21.70 2.75 -7.73
N GLU A 435 -21.13 3.81 -8.30
CA GLU A 435 -19.92 4.49 -7.79
C GLU A 435 -20.02 4.87 -6.30
N ALA A 436 -21.16 5.40 -5.86
CA ALA A 436 -21.37 5.79 -4.46
C ALA A 436 -21.33 4.58 -3.49
N LYS A 437 -21.87 3.42 -3.91
CA LYS A 437 -21.84 2.17 -3.14
C LYS A 437 -20.45 1.53 -3.18
N ILE A 438 -19.77 1.58 -4.32
CA ILE A 438 -18.38 1.16 -4.50
C ILE A 438 -17.47 1.94 -3.52
N LYS A 439 -17.59 3.26 -3.49
CA LYS A 439 -16.86 4.13 -2.55
C LYS A 439 -17.19 3.84 -1.09
N ALA A 440 -18.46 3.56 -0.77
CA ALA A 440 -18.86 3.17 0.58
C ALA A 440 -18.19 1.85 1.04
N LEU A 441 -18.21 0.80 0.20
CA LEU A 441 -17.56 -0.47 0.53
C LEU A 441 -16.03 -0.34 0.61
N TRP A 442 -15.40 0.39 -0.31
CA TRP A 442 -13.96 0.66 -0.26
C TRP A 442 -13.55 1.43 1.00
N SER A 443 -14.38 2.38 1.47
CA SER A 443 -14.09 3.17 2.68
C SER A 443 -13.92 2.32 3.95
N LEU A 444 -14.57 1.15 4.03
CA LEU A 444 -14.39 0.21 5.14
C LEU A 444 -12.95 -0.33 5.18
N ARG A 445 -12.34 -0.59 4.03
CA ARG A 445 -10.96 -1.10 3.91
C ARG A 445 -9.90 0.00 3.94
N GLU A 446 -10.16 1.16 3.33
CA GLU A 446 -9.22 2.28 3.31
C GLU A 446 -9.10 2.95 4.70
N ARG A 447 -10.21 3.12 5.43
CA ARG A 447 -10.24 3.91 6.69
C ARG A 447 -9.89 3.13 7.97
N VAL A 448 -9.48 1.87 7.88
CA VAL A 448 -9.00 1.09 9.05
C VAL A 448 -7.82 1.81 9.72
N THR A 449 -6.90 2.36 8.94
CA THR A 449 -5.73 3.10 9.43
C THR A 449 -6.12 4.34 10.25
N GLU A 450 -7.19 5.03 9.87
CA GLU A 450 -7.76 6.20 10.56
C GLU A 450 -8.46 5.78 11.86
N ALA A 451 -9.30 4.74 11.81
CA ALA A 451 -9.99 4.20 13.00
C ALA A 451 -8.99 3.75 14.08
N LEU A 452 -7.85 3.19 13.69
CA LEU A 452 -6.75 2.84 14.61
C LEU A 452 -6.13 4.07 15.28
N THR A 453 -5.94 5.19 14.57
CA THR A 453 -5.41 6.43 15.17
C THR A 453 -6.38 7.08 16.16
N HIS A 454 -7.68 6.84 16.04
CA HIS A 454 -8.67 7.22 17.05
C HIS A 454 -8.74 6.23 18.24
N ASP A 455 -8.28 4.99 18.05
CA ASP A 455 -8.26 3.99 19.12
C ASP A 455 -7.13 4.22 20.13
N GLY A 456 -5.99 4.77 19.69
CA GLY A 456 -4.89 5.19 20.55
C GLY A 456 -3.55 5.26 19.82
N PHE A 457 -2.45 5.24 20.58
CA PHE A 457 -1.12 5.09 20.01
C PHE A 457 -1.03 3.74 19.29
N THR A 458 -0.70 3.77 17.99
CA THR A 458 -0.68 2.56 17.16
C THR A 458 0.75 2.15 16.80
N TYR A 459 1.15 0.94 17.18
CA TYR A 459 2.34 0.27 16.63
C TYR A 459 1.96 -0.38 15.30
N LYS A 460 2.68 -0.03 14.23
CA LYS A 460 2.31 -0.38 12.84
C LYS A 460 3.37 -1.29 12.22
N TYR A 461 2.97 -2.49 11.83
CA TYR A 461 3.81 -3.44 11.14
C TYR A 461 3.18 -3.80 9.79
N ASP A 462 3.99 -3.67 8.77
CA ASP A 462 3.70 -4.01 7.38
C ASP A 462 4.66 -5.14 7.03
N ILE A 463 4.12 -6.29 6.62
CA ILE A 463 4.85 -7.56 6.58
C ILE A 463 4.39 -8.37 5.35
N SER A 464 5.32 -9.02 4.63
CA SER A 464 4.99 -10.07 3.65
C SER A 464 5.14 -11.45 4.30
N LEU A 465 4.12 -12.31 4.20
CA LEU A 465 4.14 -13.68 4.72
C LEU A 465 3.62 -14.67 3.66
N PRO A 466 3.96 -15.97 3.75
CA PRO A 466 3.26 -17.01 2.99
C PRO A 466 1.75 -16.94 3.26
N VAL A 467 0.94 -16.83 2.21
CA VAL A 467 -0.50 -16.52 2.32
C VAL A 467 -1.27 -17.52 3.19
N GLU A 468 -0.87 -18.80 3.16
CA GLU A 468 -1.33 -19.91 4.03
C GLU A 468 -1.28 -19.57 5.53
N ARG A 469 -0.35 -18.70 5.95
CA ARG A 469 -0.03 -18.39 7.35
C ARG A 469 -0.17 -16.91 7.71
N ILE A 470 -0.61 -16.07 6.77
CA ILE A 470 -0.60 -14.60 6.91
C ILE A 470 -1.30 -14.11 8.18
N TYR A 471 -2.47 -14.63 8.52
CA TYR A 471 -3.20 -14.24 9.73
C TYR A 471 -2.72 -14.94 11.01
N GLN A 472 -1.89 -15.98 10.91
CA GLN A 472 -1.42 -16.73 12.09
C GLN A 472 -0.65 -15.82 13.07
N LEU A 473 0.16 -14.89 12.53
CA LEU A 473 0.85 -13.87 13.33
C LEU A 473 -0.11 -13.01 14.17
N VAL A 474 -1.31 -12.71 13.69
CA VAL A 474 -2.30 -11.90 14.44
C VAL A 474 -2.81 -12.68 15.65
N THR A 475 -3.12 -13.97 15.47
CA THR A 475 -3.54 -14.89 16.53
C THR A 475 -2.43 -15.11 17.56
N ASP A 476 -1.20 -15.36 17.12
CA ASP A 476 -0.06 -15.59 18.01
C ASP A 476 0.37 -14.31 18.74
N MET A 477 0.27 -13.13 18.09
CA MET A 477 0.46 -11.82 18.73
C MET A 477 -0.60 -11.53 19.81
N ARG A 478 -1.89 -11.79 19.53
CA ARG A 478 -2.97 -11.67 20.53
C ARG A 478 -2.69 -12.55 21.75
N LYS A 479 -2.27 -13.81 21.53
CA LYS A 479 -1.93 -14.77 22.58
C LYS A 479 -0.69 -14.35 23.40
N HIS A 480 0.34 -13.82 22.73
CA HIS A 480 1.59 -13.36 23.34
C HIS A 480 1.41 -12.08 24.17
N LEU A 481 0.67 -11.09 23.65
CA LEU A 481 0.42 -9.84 24.36
C LEU A 481 -0.61 -10.02 25.49
N GLY A 482 -1.65 -10.83 25.28
CA GLY A 482 -2.78 -10.92 26.19
C GLY A 482 -3.43 -9.54 26.39
N ASN A 483 -3.82 -9.24 27.63
CA ASN A 483 -4.50 -7.99 28.00
C ASN A 483 -3.58 -6.75 28.02
N ARG A 484 -2.34 -6.82 27.49
CA ARG A 484 -1.39 -5.70 27.45
C ARG A 484 -1.67 -4.72 26.31
N ALA A 485 -2.27 -5.19 25.22
CA ALA A 485 -2.74 -4.34 24.13
C ALA A 485 -4.22 -3.96 24.35
N LYS A 486 -4.62 -2.80 23.83
CA LYS A 486 -6.04 -2.38 23.78
C LYS A 486 -6.77 -3.11 22.65
N SER A 487 -6.20 -3.05 21.44
CA SER A 487 -6.62 -3.81 20.26
C SER A 487 -5.39 -4.40 19.57
N VAL A 488 -5.55 -5.56 18.93
CA VAL A 488 -4.58 -6.17 18.01
C VAL A 488 -5.37 -6.59 16.78
N VAL A 489 -5.00 -6.15 15.59
CA VAL A 489 -5.77 -6.36 14.35
C VAL A 489 -4.93 -6.80 13.17
N GLY A 490 -5.56 -7.54 12.26
CA GLY A 490 -5.03 -7.89 10.95
C GLY A 490 -5.97 -7.49 9.82
N TYR A 491 -5.41 -6.81 8.82
CA TYR A 491 -6.05 -6.51 7.54
C TYR A 491 -4.97 -6.46 6.44
N GLY A 492 -5.37 -6.39 5.17
CA GLY A 492 -4.43 -6.20 4.07
C GLY A 492 -4.72 -7.02 2.82
N HIS A 493 -3.66 -7.28 2.07
CA HIS A 493 -3.68 -7.69 0.68
C HIS A 493 -3.43 -9.21 0.59
N VAL A 494 -4.51 -10.00 0.51
CA VAL A 494 -4.39 -11.48 0.41
C VAL A 494 -3.75 -11.87 -0.91
N GLY A 495 -4.03 -11.11 -1.97
CA GLY A 495 -3.47 -11.25 -3.30
C GLY A 495 -1.95 -11.47 -3.31
N ASP A 496 -1.26 -10.61 -2.55
CA ASP A 496 0.18 -10.39 -2.63
C ASP A 496 0.90 -10.79 -1.31
N GLY A 497 0.16 -11.41 -0.38
CA GLY A 497 0.69 -11.94 0.89
C GLY A 497 1.05 -10.88 1.93
N ASN A 498 0.48 -9.66 1.84
CA ASN A 498 0.84 -8.53 2.71
C ASN A 498 -0.15 -8.27 3.85
N LEU A 499 0.36 -8.33 5.09
CA LEU A 499 -0.36 -8.07 6.34
C LEU A 499 0.00 -6.70 6.93
N HIS A 500 -1.04 -5.91 7.22
CA HIS A 500 -0.97 -4.73 8.08
C HIS A 500 -1.32 -5.11 9.51
N LEU A 501 -0.36 -5.67 10.25
CA LEU A 501 -0.51 -5.96 11.68
C LEU A 501 -0.43 -4.67 12.48
N ASN A 502 -1.50 -4.31 13.18
CA ASN A 502 -1.54 -3.12 14.02
C ASN A 502 -1.89 -3.48 15.47
N VAL A 503 -1.19 -2.86 16.42
CA VAL A 503 -1.45 -2.98 17.86
C VAL A 503 -1.72 -1.59 18.41
N THR A 504 -2.70 -1.44 19.31
CA THR A 504 -3.02 -0.13 19.93
C THR A 504 -2.83 -0.16 21.45
N SER A 505 -2.47 0.99 22.01
CA SER A 505 -2.48 1.27 23.45
C SER A 505 -2.96 2.71 23.73
N PRO A 506 -3.49 3.03 24.93
CA PRO A 506 -4.01 4.36 25.23
C PRO A 506 -2.98 5.50 25.08
N SER A 507 -1.70 5.18 25.30
CA SER A 507 -0.54 6.04 25.06
C SER A 507 0.66 5.19 24.62
N LYS A 508 1.79 5.81 24.29
CA LYS A 508 3.03 5.09 23.93
C LYS A 508 3.62 4.39 25.15
N ASP A 509 3.74 3.06 25.07
CA ASP A 509 4.22 2.18 26.15
C ASP A 509 5.51 1.45 25.70
N PRO A 510 6.67 1.76 26.31
CA PRO A 510 7.94 1.07 26.02
C PRO A 510 7.93 -0.42 26.37
N ALA A 511 7.18 -0.87 27.38
CA ALA A 511 7.10 -2.26 27.80
C ALA A 511 6.22 -3.10 26.85
N LEU A 512 5.18 -2.50 26.28
CA LEU A 512 4.41 -3.09 25.17
C LEU A 512 5.25 -3.15 23.89
N LEU A 513 5.98 -2.08 23.55
CA LEU A 513 6.90 -2.09 22.40
C LEU A 513 7.95 -3.20 22.52
N ALA A 514 8.60 -3.33 23.68
CA ALA A 514 9.58 -4.40 23.97
C ALA A 514 8.96 -5.80 24.12
N ALA A 515 7.63 -5.92 24.07
CA ALA A 515 6.94 -7.20 23.93
C ALA A 515 6.63 -7.54 22.46
N ILE A 516 6.37 -6.53 21.62
CA ILE A 516 6.10 -6.68 20.19
C ILE A 516 7.40 -6.91 19.41
N GLU A 517 8.45 -6.15 19.72
CA GLU A 517 9.78 -6.25 19.11
C GLU A 517 10.75 -6.89 20.12
N PRO A 518 11.55 -7.91 19.73
CA PRO A 518 11.76 -8.42 18.38
C PRO A 518 10.76 -9.48 17.89
N PHE A 519 9.82 -9.95 18.73
CA PHE A 519 8.93 -11.10 18.45
C PHE A 519 8.27 -11.06 17.06
N VAL A 520 7.75 -9.90 16.63
CA VAL A 520 7.13 -9.72 15.31
C VAL A 520 8.10 -9.98 14.14
N TYR A 521 9.36 -9.56 14.28
CA TYR A 521 10.39 -9.74 13.27
C TYR A 521 10.99 -11.15 13.30
N GLU A 522 11.16 -11.74 14.49
CA GLU A 522 11.56 -13.14 14.66
C GLU A 522 10.54 -14.11 14.06
N TRP A 523 9.24 -13.87 14.30
CA TRP A 523 8.18 -14.65 13.70
C TRP A 523 8.14 -14.52 12.17
N THR A 524 8.30 -13.30 11.66
CA THR A 524 8.42 -13.01 10.22
C THR A 524 9.59 -13.78 9.60
N ALA A 525 10.77 -13.73 10.22
CA ALA A 525 11.96 -14.44 9.77
C ALA A 525 11.77 -15.97 9.82
N SER A 526 11.08 -16.52 10.83
CA SER A 526 10.75 -17.95 10.90
C SER A 526 9.87 -18.41 9.72
N CYS A 527 9.05 -17.50 9.18
CA CYS A 527 8.23 -17.71 7.99
C CYS A 527 8.97 -17.39 6.67
N ARG A 528 10.24 -16.97 6.71
CA ARG A 528 11.02 -16.39 5.60
C ARG A 528 10.34 -15.18 4.93
N GLY A 529 9.60 -14.41 5.71
CA GLY A 529 8.85 -13.24 5.28
C GLY A 529 9.67 -11.94 5.16
N SER A 530 9.02 -10.88 4.69
CA SER A 530 9.58 -9.53 4.66
C SER A 530 9.06 -8.69 5.81
N ILE A 531 9.92 -8.04 6.60
CA ILE A 531 9.53 -7.11 7.68
C ILE A 531 9.02 -5.75 7.18
N SER A 532 8.94 -5.56 5.87
CA SER A 532 8.31 -4.44 5.16
C SER A 532 7.91 -4.94 3.77
N ALA A 533 6.66 -4.79 3.37
CA ALA A 533 6.21 -5.17 2.03
C ALA A 533 6.18 -3.95 1.11
N GLU A 534 5.58 -2.85 1.56
CA GLU A 534 5.38 -1.65 0.74
C GLU A 534 5.83 -0.34 1.41
N HIS A 535 6.04 -0.30 2.73
CA HIS A 535 6.38 0.95 3.43
C HIS A 535 7.88 1.32 3.39
N GLY A 536 8.76 0.54 2.77
CA GLY A 536 10.22 0.77 2.79
C GLY A 536 10.86 0.47 4.15
N LEU A 537 12.11 0.87 4.36
CA LEU A 537 12.84 0.72 5.63
C LEU A 537 13.02 2.04 6.38
N GLY A 538 13.24 3.13 5.66
CA GLY A 538 13.46 4.48 6.20
C GLY A 538 14.48 4.53 7.34
N LEU A 539 14.16 5.35 8.34
CA LEU A 539 14.89 5.40 9.61
C LEU A 539 14.48 4.25 10.53
N LYS A 540 13.18 3.93 10.58
CA LYS A 540 12.58 3.09 11.64
C LYS A 540 12.91 1.60 11.53
N LYS A 541 13.08 1.04 10.32
CA LYS A 541 13.31 -0.40 10.13
C LYS A 541 14.75 -0.76 9.70
N ARG A 542 15.63 0.22 9.45
CA ARG A 542 16.99 0.02 8.87
C ARG A 542 17.79 -1.10 9.55
N ASN A 543 17.86 -1.08 10.88
CA ASN A 543 18.65 -2.04 11.68
C ASN A 543 18.00 -3.44 11.78
N TYR A 544 16.72 -3.56 11.41
CA TYR A 544 15.98 -4.83 11.41
C TYR A 544 16.05 -5.59 10.07
N ILE A 545 16.67 -5.01 9.03
CA ILE A 545 16.75 -5.61 7.67
C ILE A 545 17.22 -7.08 7.64
N TYR A 546 18.08 -7.46 8.60
CA TYR A 546 18.65 -8.81 8.72
C TYR A 546 17.62 -9.91 9.06
N TYR A 547 16.41 -9.57 9.49
CA TYR A 547 15.31 -10.52 9.62
C TYR A 547 14.74 -10.97 8.25
N SER A 548 15.06 -10.27 7.16
CA SER A 548 14.55 -10.57 5.81
C SER A 548 15.62 -10.57 4.70
N LYS A 549 16.87 -10.18 4.99
CA LYS A 549 17.99 -10.17 4.02
C LYS A 549 19.26 -10.77 4.65
N GLN A 550 19.95 -11.63 3.90
CA GLN A 550 21.25 -12.18 4.29
C GLN A 550 22.35 -11.10 4.26
N SER A 551 23.41 -11.25 5.07
CA SER A 551 24.50 -10.27 5.18
C SER A 551 25.11 -9.88 3.83
N GLN A 552 25.41 -10.87 2.98
CA GLN A 552 25.98 -10.67 1.64
C GLN A 552 25.14 -9.73 0.76
N ALA A 553 23.81 -9.83 0.83
CA ALA A 553 22.91 -8.94 0.09
C ALA A 553 22.92 -7.51 0.65
N VAL A 554 23.01 -7.36 1.98
CA VAL A 554 23.09 -6.06 2.66
C VAL A 554 24.44 -5.38 2.41
N ALA A 555 25.54 -6.15 2.42
CA ALA A 555 26.86 -5.67 2.04
C ALA A 555 26.91 -5.20 0.58
N LEU A 556 26.28 -5.93 -0.35
CA LEU A 556 26.18 -5.51 -1.75
C LEU A 556 25.36 -4.22 -1.92
N MET A 557 24.27 -4.03 -1.19
CA MET A 557 23.54 -2.75 -1.16
C MET A 557 24.41 -1.61 -0.60
N GLY A 558 25.23 -1.88 0.42
CA GLY A 558 26.24 -0.94 0.93
C GLY A 558 27.28 -0.55 -0.13
N ASN A 559 27.78 -1.51 -0.90
CA ASN A 559 28.72 -1.26 -2.00
C ASN A 559 28.11 -0.39 -3.11
N ILE A 560 26.83 -0.61 -3.45
CA ILE A 560 26.10 0.22 -4.43
C ILE A 560 25.91 1.65 -3.91
N LYS A 561 25.56 1.82 -2.63
CA LYS A 561 25.47 3.14 -1.97
C LYS A 561 26.82 3.86 -1.99
N ALA A 562 27.92 3.18 -1.62
CA ALA A 562 29.26 3.76 -1.64
C ALA A 562 29.77 4.11 -3.05
N MET A 563 29.28 3.43 -4.10
CA MET A 563 29.60 3.73 -5.49
C MET A 563 28.86 4.97 -6.02
N LEU A 564 27.57 5.12 -5.71
CA LEU A 564 26.72 6.20 -6.23
C LEU A 564 26.68 7.46 -5.35
N ASP A 565 27.00 7.32 -4.07
CA ASP A 565 27.15 8.43 -3.11
C ASP A 565 28.29 8.13 -2.13
N PRO A 566 29.56 8.32 -2.56
CA PRO A 566 30.75 8.03 -1.74
C PRO A 566 30.91 8.97 -0.52
N LYS A 567 30.13 10.05 -0.42
CA LYS A 567 30.12 10.94 0.76
C LYS A 567 28.95 10.65 1.71
N GLY A 568 27.96 9.89 1.27
CA GLY A 568 26.76 9.58 2.06
C GLY A 568 25.80 10.76 2.23
N ILE A 569 25.88 11.81 1.40
CA ILE A 569 25.04 13.02 1.57
C ILE A 569 23.56 12.77 1.28
N LEU A 570 23.21 11.80 0.44
CA LEU A 570 21.83 11.52 0.03
C LEU A 570 21.13 10.63 1.06
N ASN A 571 20.16 11.24 1.74
CA ASN A 571 19.29 10.64 2.75
C ASN A 571 20.07 9.78 3.78
N PRO A 572 21.04 10.37 4.52
CA PRO A 572 21.85 9.66 5.50
C PRO A 572 21.03 9.08 6.65
N TYR A 573 21.69 8.26 7.48
CA TYR A 573 21.07 7.57 8.62
C TYR A 573 19.98 6.55 8.21
N LYS A 574 19.86 6.30 6.91
CA LYS A 574 18.84 5.50 6.21
C LYS A 574 19.49 4.92 4.94
N THR A 575 18.92 3.94 4.28
CA THR A 575 17.94 2.95 4.74
C THR A 575 18.61 1.64 5.19
N LEU A 576 19.94 1.58 5.05
CA LEU A 576 20.79 0.48 5.45
C LEU A 576 21.13 0.57 6.95
N PRO A 577 21.55 -0.54 7.59
CA PRO A 577 21.95 -0.55 9.00
C PRO A 577 23.10 0.42 9.31
N ASP A 578 23.10 0.97 10.52
CA ASP A 578 24.20 1.83 11.00
C ASP A 578 25.55 1.10 11.01
N ASN A 579 25.51 -0.22 11.21
CA ASN A 579 26.66 -1.12 11.20
C ASN A 579 26.47 -2.18 10.12
N LEU A 580 27.01 -1.93 8.92
CA LEU A 580 27.04 -2.89 7.83
C LEU A 580 27.92 -4.10 8.19
N LYS A 581 27.28 -5.23 8.47
CA LYS A 581 27.96 -6.53 8.61
C LYS A 581 28.48 -6.99 7.25
N GLN A 582 29.81 -7.13 7.14
CA GLN A 582 30.49 -7.80 6.04
C GLN A 582 30.24 -9.31 6.08
#